data_AF-A0A2P2D8P3-F1
#
_entry.id   AF-A0A2P2D8P3-F1
#
_cell.length_a   1.000
_cell.length_b   1.000
_cell.length_c   1.000
_cell.angle_alpha   90.00
_cell.angle_beta   90.00
_cell.angle_gamma   90.00
#
_symmetry.space_group_name_H-M   'P 1'
#
loop_
_entity.id
_entity.type
_entity.pdbx_description
1 polymer ?
#
loop_
_entity_poly.entity_id
_entity_poly.type
_entity_poly.pdbx_seq_one_letter_code
_entity_poly.pdbx_strand_id
1 'polypeptide(L)'
;MKPKKETSKVLHHSLFPEFIQLYQNSLVSRYSKENLQNYPEFHSISEKTIHELLTFFLEYLYPSYEKRKKLDAAFDALSGFVNHPSKIWGILGNLALSIFRFGKHFPMALKAGMSALHSYVTAHSFEEELVLALDAQENPKTFLESNFAMEKLISFVEREKADAFRKDVCALFSIFSDKELVRKIVLIMEDILVKMESKQSLYTENDKNGISLGVSILKEGQKIFDLLKKEEMVLVLQAIDKIEKEFYQKACTRFRTK
;
A
#
# COMPACT_ATOMS: atom_id res chain seq x y z
N MET A 1 -1.74 -22.17 17.44
CA MET A 1 -2.83 -21.93 16.46
C MET A 1 -2.19 -21.71 15.10
N LYS A 2 -2.64 -22.40 14.05
CA LYS A 2 -2.21 -22.10 12.67
C LYS A 2 -2.74 -20.70 12.33
N PRO A 3 -1.91 -19.76 11.83
CA PRO A 3 -2.42 -18.47 11.37
C PRO A 3 -3.35 -18.73 10.18
N LYS A 4 -4.56 -18.16 10.24
CA LYS A 4 -5.51 -18.16 9.12
C LYS A 4 -4.82 -17.46 7.97
N LYS A 5 -4.83 -18.05 6.77
CA LYS A 5 -4.49 -17.33 5.53
C LYS A 5 -5.38 -16.08 5.47
N GLU A 6 -4.79 -14.89 5.57
CA GLU A 6 -5.47 -13.62 5.29
C GLU A 6 -5.54 -13.42 3.77
N THR A 7 -6.08 -14.42 3.06
CA THR A 7 -6.42 -14.23 1.65
C THR A 7 -7.59 -13.25 1.60
N SER A 8 -7.39 -12.15 0.89
CA SER A 8 -8.44 -11.19 0.54
C SER A 8 -9.72 -11.89 0.13
N LYS A 9 -10.82 -11.69 0.87
CA LYS A 9 -12.10 -12.31 0.48
C LYS A 9 -12.68 -11.71 -0.80
N VAL A 10 -12.23 -10.51 -1.17
CA VAL A 10 -12.77 -9.75 -2.31
C VAL A 10 -12.10 -10.09 -3.64
N LEU A 11 -10.92 -10.72 -3.65
CA LEU A 11 -10.19 -11.03 -4.89
C LEU A 11 -10.98 -11.90 -5.89
N HIS A 12 -11.89 -12.73 -5.36
CA HIS A 12 -12.78 -13.61 -6.13
C HIS A 12 -14.17 -13.03 -6.36
N HIS A 13 -14.44 -11.81 -5.88
CA HIS A 13 -15.73 -11.16 -6.07
C HIS A 13 -15.94 -10.79 -7.55
N SER A 14 -17.12 -11.09 -8.08
CA SER A 14 -17.40 -11.00 -9.52
C SER A 14 -17.26 -9.59 -10.09
N LEU A 15 -17.48 -8.56 -9.27
CA LEU A 15 -17.38 -7.15 -9.64
C LEU A 15 -16.08 -6.49 -9.14
N PHE A 16 -15.15 -7.27 -8.59
CA PHE A 16 -13.90 -6.72 -8.06
C PHE A 16 -13.02 -6.04 -9.11
N PRO A 17 -12.89 -6.55 -10.35
CA PRO A 17 -12.14 -5.86 -11.40
C PRO A 17 -12.67 -4.46 -11.71
N GLU A 18 -13.99 -4.33 -11.84
CA GLU A 18 -14.68 -3.06 -12.08
C GLU A 18 -14.58 -2.13 -10.87
N PHE A 19 -14.68 -2.68 -9.66
CA PHE A 19 -14.46 -1.93 -8.42
C PHE A 19 -13.03 -1.36 -8.33
N ILE A 20 -12.00 -2.16 -8.64
CA ILE A 20 -10.61 -1.67 -8.66
C ILE A 20 -10.49 -0.50 -9.65
N GLN A 21 -11.06 -0.64 -10.84
CA GLN A 21 -11.02 0.44 -11.84
C GLN A 21 -11.73 1.69 -11.35
N LEU A 22 -12.90 1.56 -10.70
CA LEU A 22 -13.61 2.68 -10.09
C LEU A 22 -12.74 3.38 -9.03
N TYR A 23 -12.09 2.62 -8.16
CA TYR A 23 -11.24 3.17 -7.11
C TYR A 23 -10.04 3.90 -7.70
N GLN A 24 -9.36 3.31 -8.70
CA GLN A 24 -8.23 3.94 -9.39
C GLN A 24 -8.65 5.24 -10.08
N ASN A 25 -9.79 5.25 -10.78
CA ASN A 25 -10.33 6.45 -11.40
C ASN A 25 -10.66 7.53 -10.35
N SER A 26 -11.19 7.13 -9.19
CA SER A 26 -11.43 8.06 -8.09
C SER A 26 -10.12 8.67 -7.58
N LEU A 27 -9.06 7.88 -7.38
CA LEU A 27 -7.74 8.41 -7.01
C LEU A 27 -7.22 9.42 -8.04
N VAL A 28 -7.28 9.09 -9.33
CA VAL A 28 -6.87 10.01 -10.41
C VAL A 28 -7.64 11.33 -10.34
N SER A 29 -8.95 11.28 -10.09
CA SER A 29 -9.76 12.49 -9.91
C SER A 29 -9.42 13.27 -8.64
N ARG A 30 -9.12 12.60 -7.52
CA ARG A 30 -8.77 13.26 -6.25
C ARG A 30 -7.45 14.03 -6.34
N TYR A 31 -6.48 13.51 -7.09
CA TYR A 31 -5.17 14.14 -7.28
C TYR A 31 -5.06 14.87 -8.63
N SER A 32 -6.19 15.12 -9.32
CA SER A 32 -6.19 15.85 -10.58
C SER A 32 -5.87 17.33 -10.36
N LYS A 33 -5.35 17.98 -11.40
CA LYS A 33 -5.03 19.41 -11.38
C LYS A 33 -6.23 20.25 -10.97
N GLU A 34 -7.42 19.88 -11.46
CA GLU A 34 -8.68 20.56 -11.18
C GLU A 34 -9.06 20.47 -9.70
N ASN A 35 -8.93 19.28 -9.09
CA ASN A 35 -9.26 19.13 -7.67
C ASN A 35 -8.22 19.83 -6.78
N LEU A 36 -6.94 19.81 -7.17
CA LEU A 36 -5.85 20.44 -6.42
C LEU A 36 -5.95 21.96 -6.33
N GLN A 37 -6.71 22.62 -7.22
CA GLN A 37 -7.02 24.06 -7.10
C GLN A 37 -7.76 24.41 -5.80
N ASN A 38 -8.43 23.44 -5.18
CA ASN A 38 -9.09 23.62 -3.89
C ASN A 38 -8.10 23.64 -2.71
N TYR A 39 -6.82 23.38 -2.96
CA TYR A 39 -5.77 23.23 -1.96
C TYR A 39 -4.56 24.14 -2.26
N PRO A 40 -4.71 25.47 -2.18
CA PRO A 40 -3.67 26.42 -2.56
C PRO A 40 -2.36 26.28 -1.77
N GLU A 41 -2.41 25.76 -0.55
CA GLU A 41 -1.24 25.48 0.28
C GLU A 41 -0.30 24.40 -0.31
N PHE A 42 -0.78 23.56 -1.22
CA PHE A 42 -0.02 22.49 -1.86
C PHE A 42 0.42 22.81 -3.30
N HIS A 43 0.14 24.02 -3.80
CA HIS A 43 0.54 24.44 -5.15
C HIS A 43 2.06 24.47 -5.39
N SER A 44 2.86 24.46 -4.33
CA SER A 44 4.32 24.36 -4.43
C SER A 44 4.81 22.96 -4.85
N ILE A 45 3.97 21.93 -4.72
CA ILE A 45 4.28 20.57 -5.21
C ILE A 45 4.12 20.56 -6.73
N SER A 46 5.17 20.17 -7.45
CA SER A 46 5.13 20.17 -8.90
C SER A 46 4.13 19.15 -9.46
N GLU A 47 3.45 19.48 -10.56
CA GLU A 47 2.52 18.57 -11.26
C GLU A 47 3.21 17.25 -11.66
N LYS A 48 4.49 17.33 -12.04
CA LYS A 48 5.32 16.15 -12.33
C LYS A 48 5.45 15.25 -11.09
N THR A 49 5.76 15.81 -9.93
CA THR A 49 5.88 15.06 -8.67
C THR A 49 4.57 14.36 -8.32
N ILE A 50 3.44 15.07 -8.44
CA ILE A 50 2.12 14.50 -8.17
C ILE A 50 1.83 13.33 -9.11
N HIS A 51 2.12 13.50 -10.40
CA HIS A 51 1.94 12.44 -11.40
C HIS A 51 2.83 11.21 -11.12
N GLU A 52 4.11 11.41 -10.77
CA GLU A 52 5.04 10.33 -10.43
C GLU A 52 4.58 9.56 -9.19
N LEU A 53 4.17 10.26 -8.13
CA LEU A 53 3.66 9.66 -6.89
C LEU A 53 2.35 8.88 -7.13
N LEU A 54 1.42 9.47 -7.88
CA LEU A 54 0.15 8.83 -8.22
C LEU A 54 0.38 7.58 -9.09
N THR A 55 1.26 7.67 -10.09
CA THR A 55 1.62 6.53 -10.95
C THR A 55 2.26 5.42 -10.14
N PHE A 56 3.18 5.76 -9.23
CA PHE A 56 3.78 4.79 -8.33
C PHE A 56 2.73 4.10 -7.45
N PHE A 57 1.81 4.86 -6.86
CA PHE A 57 0.74 4.31 -6.05
C PHE A 57 -0.13 3.34 -6.86
N LEU A 58 -0.59 3.75 -8.04
CA LEU A 58 -1.45 2.96 -8.91
C LEU A 58 -0.75 1.76 -9.56
N GLU A 59 0.59 1.73 -9.59
CA GLU A 59 1.34 0.62 -10.19
C GLU A 59 1.79 -0.41 -9.14
N TYR A 60 2.11 0.04 -7.93
CA TYR A 60 2.77 -0.80 -6.93
C TYR A 60 1.97 -1.02 -5.65
N LEU A 61 1.09 -0.09 -5.29
CA LEU A 61 0.35 -0.14 -4.02
C LEU A 61 -1.14 -0.45 -4.22
N TYR A 62 -1.72 0.05 -5.31
CA TYR A 62 -3.10 -0.21 -5.70
C TYR A 62 -3.21 -0.53 -7.20
N PRO A 63 -2.62 -1.67 -7.64
CA PRO A 63 -2.52 -1.98 -9.05
C PRO A 63 -3.80 -2.54 -9.66
N SER A 64 -3.79 -2.67 -10.99
CA SER A 64 -4.88 -3.32 -11.73
C SER A 64 -5.11 -4.75 -11.25
N TYR A 65 -6.31 -5.29 -11.49
CA TYR A 65 -6.72 -6.62 -10.99
C TYR A 65 -5.70 -7.75 -11.28
N GLU A 66 -5.12 -7.79 -12.49
CA GLU A 66 -4.14 -8.82 -12.85
C GLU A 66 -2.84 -8.71 -12.05
N LYS A 67 -2.35 -7.49 -11.83
CA LYS A 67 -1.18 -7.24 -10.98
C LYS A 67 -1.52 -7.42 -9.51
N ARG A 68 -2.76 -7.13 -9.11
CA ARG A 68 -3.25 -7.32 -7.75
C ARG A 68 -3.19 -8.78 -7.32
N LYS A 69 -3.60 -9.72 -8.18
CA LYS A 69 -3.43 -11.17 -7.91
C LYS A 69 -1.97 -11.56 -7.59
N LYS A 70 -1.00 -10.96 -8.28
CA LYS A 70 0.43 -11.21 -8.04
C LYS A 70 0.91 -10.56 -6.74
N LEU A 71 0.47 -9.33 -6.49
CA LEU A 71 0.76 -8.60 -5.27
C LEU A 71 0.21 -9.36 -4.05
N ASP A 72 -1.01 -9.87 -4.15
CA ASP A 72 -1.66 -10.64 -3.08
C ASP A 72 -0.93 -11.95 -2.78
N ALA A 73 -0.58 -12.71 -3.81
CA ALA A 73 0.22 -13.91 -3.65
C ALA A 73 1.60 -13.62 -3.01
N ALA A 74 2.21 -12.50 -3.35
CA ALA A 74 3.48 -12.05 -2.79
C ALA A 74 3.36 -11.68 -1.30
N PHE A 75 2.37 -10.88 -0.93
CA PHE A 75 2.15 -10.49 0.47
C PHE A 75 1.72 -11.68 1.35
N ASP A 76 0.92 -12.60 0.82
CA ASP A 76 0.59 -13.86 1.50
C ASP A 76 1.84 -14.67 1.82
N ALA A 77 2.76 -14.79 0.86
CA ALA A 77 4.05 -15.46 1.08
C ALA A 77 4.88 -14.73 2.15
N LEU A 78 4.98 -13.39 2.07
CA LEU A 78 5.71 -12.56 3.01
C LEU A 78 5.16 -12.63 4.44
N SER A 79 3.84 -12.64 4.61
CA SER A 79 3.18 -12.77 5.91
C SER A 79 3.58 -14.08 6.62
N GLY A 80 3.78 -15.15 5.85
CA GLY A 80 4.25 -16.44 6.34
C GLY A 80 5.69 -16.40 6.89
N PHE A 81 6.53 -15.47 6.44
CA PHE A 81 7.88 -15.28 6.98
C PHE A 81 7.83 -14.47 8.27
N VAL A 82 7.10 -13.36 8.24
CA VAL A 82 6.90 -12.47 9.39
C VAL A 82 6.34 -13.21 10.60
N ASN A 83 5.32 -14.04 10.39
CA ASN A 83 4.65 -14.77 11.47
C ASN A 83 5.42 -16.02 11.93
N HIS A 84 6.54 -16.35 11.28
CA HIS A 84 7.41 -17.47 11.63
C HIS A 84 8.85 -16.99 11.80
N PRO A 85 9.19 -16.39 12.95
CA PRO A 85 10.54 -15.88 13.22
C PRO A 85 11.61 -16.96 13.03
N SER A 86 11.32 -18.25 13.26
CA SER A 86 12.26 -19.36 13.00
C SER A 86 12.66 -19.51 11.52
N LYS A 87 11.76 -19.22 10.57
CA LYS A 87 12.09 -19.18 9.13
C LYS A 87 13.03 -18.02 8.83
N ILE A 88 12.75 -16.86 9.42
CA ILE A 88 13.61 -15.68 9.35
C ILE A 88 14.99 -15.97 9.97
N TRP A 89 15.04 -16.57 11.17
CA TRP A 89 16.30 -16.98 11.82
C TRP A 89 17.07 -18.07 11.05
N GLY A 90 16.41 -18.93 10.27
CA GLY A 90 17.08 -19.87 9.35
C GLY A 90 17.78 -19.20 8.16
N ILE A 91 17.31 -18.01 7.76
CA ILE A 91 17.95 -17.11 6.78
C ILE A 91 19.04 -16.30 7.47
N LEU A 92 18.71 -15.74 8.65
CA LEU A 92 19.49 -14.77 9.40
C LEU A 92 20.62 -15.34 10.27
N GLY A 93 20.55 -16.61 10.68
CA GLY A 93 21.55 -17.25 11.53
C GLY A 93 22.93 -17.32 10.86
N ASN A 94 22.96 -17.47 9.53
CA ASN A 94 24.19 -17.33 8.74
C ASN A 94 24.43 -15.89 8.26
N LEU A 95 23.56 -14.93 8.60
CA LEU A 95 23.72 -13.49 8.37
C LEU A 95 24.19 -12.77 9.65
N ALA A 96 24.66 -13.45 10.70
CA ALA A 96 25.16 -12.78 11.90
C ALA A 96 26.18 -11.66 11.58
N LEU A 97 27.03 -11.87 10.56
CA LEU A 97 27.93 -10.85 10.00
C LEU A 97 27.18 -9.69 9.30
N SER A 98 26.16 -9.98 8.48
CA SER A 98 25.36 -8.95 7.82
C SER A 98 24.48 -8.19 8.83
N ILE A 99 23.85 -8.86 9.80
CA ILE A 99 23.08 -8.24 10.89
C ILE A 99 23.98 -7.31 11.71
N PHE A 100 25.21 -7.73 12.02
CA PHE A 100 26.21 -6.89 12.66
C PHE A 100 26.59 -5.69 11.78
N ARG A 101 26.75 -5.88 10.46
CA ARG A 101 26.97 -4.81 9.46
C ARG A 101 25.79 -3.83 9.37
N PHE A 102 24.57 -4.28 9.64
CA PHE A 102 23.36 -3.45 9.61
C PHE A 102 23.08 -2.72 10.94
N GLY A 103 23.59 -3.24 12.06
CA GLY A 103 23.50 -2.59 13.37
C GLY A 103 22.07 -2.19 13.75
N LYS A 104 21.88 -0.94 14.19
CA LYS A 104 20.58 -0.38 14.58
C LYS A 104 19.53 -0.34 13.45
N HIS A 105 19.94 -0.42 12.18
CA HIS A 105 19.01 -0.33 11.05
C HIS A 105 18.28 -1.64 10.76
N PHE A 106 18.82 -2.78 11.21
CA PHE A 106 18.15 -4.07 11.04
C PHE A 106 16.78 -4.15 11.76
N PRO A 107 16.67 -3.85 13.07
CA PRO A 107 15.37 -3.84 13.73
C PRO A 107 14.42 -2.76 13.17
N MET A 108 14.96 -1.64 12.69
CA MET A 108 14.16 -0.60 12.01
C MET A 108 13.61 -1.10 10.66
N ALA A 109 14.41 -1.85 9.88
CA ALA A 109 14.01 -2.45 8.62
C ALA A 109 12.91 -3.51 8.83
N LEU A 110 13.06 -4.36 9.84
CA LEU A 110 12.00 -5.31 10.22
C LEU A 110 10.72 -4.58 10.61
N LYS A 111 10.81 -3.52 11.43
CA LYS A 111 9.64 -2.71 11.80
C LYS A 111 8.98 -2.08 10.57
N ALA A 112 9.75 -1.54 9.63
CA ALA A 112 9.23 -0.98 8.39
C ALA A 112 8.51 -2.03 7.53
N GLY A 113 9.09 -3.23 7.40
CA GLY A 113 8.45 -4.36 6.71
C GLY A 113 7.16 -4.82 7.38
N MET A 114 7.13 -4.89 8.71
CA MET A 114 5.92 -5.16 9.49
C MET A 114 4.85 -4.11 9.28
N SER A 115 5.23 -2.83 9.29
CA SER A 115 4.31 -1.72 9.03
C SER A 115 3.74 -1.81 7.61
N ALA A 116 4.56 -2.10 6.60
CA ALA A 116 4.07 -2.28 5.23
C ALA A 116 3.09 -3.45 5.10
N LEU A 117 3.38 -4.58 5.77
CA LEU A 117 2.44 -5.72 5.82
C LEU A 117 1.13 -5.35 6.54
N HIS A 118 1.22 -4.59 7.64
CA HIS A 118 0.04 -4.12 8.36
C HIS A 118 -0.82 -3.19 7.49
N SER A 119 -0.21 -2.19 6.85
CA SER A 119 -0.91 -1.28 5.92
C SER A 119 -1.62 -2.04 4.81
N TYR A 120 -0.99 -3.10 4.30
CA TYR A 120 -1.58 -3.97 3.29
C TYR A 120 -2.81 -4.74 3.81
N VAL A 121 -2.75 -5.29 5.03
CA VAL A 121 -3.90 -5.94 5.68
C VAL A 121 -5.04 -4.95 5.95
N THR A 122 -4.72 -3.74 6.41
CA THR A 122 -5.72 -2.67 6.61
C THR A 122 -6.37 -2.28 5.28
N ALA A 123 -5.60 -2.18 4.20
CA ALA A 123 -6.13 -1.90 2.86
C ALA A 123 -7.16 -2.93 2.41
N HIS A 124 -6.87 -4.22 2.61
CA HIS A 124 -7.82 -5.30 2.31
C HIS A 124 -9.07 -5.24 3.16
N SER A 125 -8.92 -4.95 4.45
CA SER A 125 -10.07 -4.77 5.34
C SER A 125 -10.96 -3.61 4.89
N PHE A 126 -10.34 -2.51 4.43
CA PHE A 126 -11.05 -1.37 3.88
C PHE A 126 -11.77 -1.69 2.57
N GLU A 127 -11.15 -2.47 1.68
CA GLU A 127 -11.80 -2.96 0.46
C GLU A 127 -12.95 -3.92 0.73
N GLU A 128 -12.83 -4.81 1.72
CA GLU A 128 -13.92 -5.69 2.16
C GLU A 128 -15.15 -4.85 2.54
N GLU A 129 -14.99 -3.77 3.29
CA GLU A 129 -16.12 -2.87 3.65
C GLU A 129 -16.74 -2.20 2.43
N LEU A 130 -15.92 -1.76 1.47
CA LEU A 130 -16.41 -1.11 0.26
C LEU A 130 -17.16 -2.08 -0.66
N VAL A 131 -16.68 -3.32 -0.78
CA VAL A 131 -17.38 -4.37 -1.55
C VAL A 131 -18.67 -4.79 -0.85
N LEU A 132 -18.68 -4.88 0.48
CA LEU A 132 -19.92 -5.12 1.23
C LEU A 132 -20.95 -4.00 1.00
N ALA A 133 -20.50 -2.74 0.96
CA ALA A 133 -21.36 -1.60 0.64
C ALA A 133 -21.86 -1.61 -0.82
N LEU A 134 -21.06 -2.17 -1.74
CA LEU A 134 -21.43 -2.38 -3.14
C LEU A 134 -22.52 -3.46 -3.27
N ASP A 135 -22.38 -4.58 -2.56
CA ASP A 135 -23.36 -5.67 -2.55
C ASP A 135 -24.71 -5.25 -1.98
N ALA A 136 -24.72 -4.26 -1.09
CA ALA A 136 -25.94 -3.68 -0.54
C ALA A 136 -26.69 -2.75 -1.52
N GLN A 137 -26.13 -2.45 -2.70
CA GLN A 137 -26.83 -1.66 -3.73
C GLN A 137 -27.84 -2.53 -4.50
N GLU A 138 -29.00 -1.98 -4.86
CA GLU A 138 -30.05 -2.72 -5.58
C GLU A 138 -29.58 -3.27 -6.93
N ASN A 139 -28.73 -2.52 -7.64
CA ASN A 139 -28.10 -2.95 -8.89
C ASN A 139 -26.61 -2.57 -8.87
N PRO A 140 -25.74 -3.43 -8.30
CA PRO A 140 -24.32 -3.12 -8.10
C PRO A 140 -23.58 -2.81 -9.41
N LYS A 141 -23.91 -3.51 -10.50
CA LYS A 141 -23.24 -3.32 -11.80
C LYS A 141 -23.53 -1.94 -12.39
N THR A 142 -24.80 -1.55 -12.48
CA THR A 142 -25.17 -0.20 -12.94
C THR A 142 -24.71 0.88 -11.96
N PHE A 143 -24.68 0.57 -10.67
CA PHE A 143 -24.19 1.50 -9.67
C PHE A 143 -22.71 1.86 -9.85
N LEU A 144 -21.84 0.92 -10.24
CA LEU A 144 -20.41 1.19 -10.49
C LEU A 144 -20.17 2.20 -11.63
N GLU A 145 -21.13 2.36 -12.55
CA GLU A 145 -21.07 3.33 -13.65
C GLU A 145 -21.48 4.75 -13.21
N SER A 146 -21.94 4.93 -11.97
CA SER A 146 -22.36 6.23 -11.44
C SER A 146 -21.19 7.16 -11.14
N ASN A 147 -21.33 8.44 -11.49
CA ASN A 147 -20.35 9.50 -11.20
C ASN A 147 -20.02 9.64 -9.70
N PHE A 148 -20.94 9.24 -8.81
CA PHE A 148 -20.73 9.31 -7.36
C PHE A 148 -20.59 7.95 -6.70
N ALA A 149 -20.35 6.87 -7.46
CA ALA A 149 -20.29 5.52 -6.93
C ALA A 149 -19.28 5.41 -5.78
N MET A 150 -18.03 5.86 -6.00
CA MET A 150 -16.99 5.77 -4.97
C MET A 150 -17.31 6.64 -3.74
N GLU A 151 -17.83 7.84 -3.94
CA GLU A 151 -18.25 8.70 -2.81
C GLU A 151 -19.38 8.06 -2.00
N LYS A 152 -20.34 7.41 -2.66
CA LYS A 152 -21.42 6.72 -1.96
C LYS A 152 -20.88 5.50 -1.21
N LEU A 153 -20.00 4.69 -1.82
CA LEU A 153 -19.38 3.53 -1.16
C LEU A 153 -18.57 3.95 0.07
N ILE A 154 -17.68 4.93 -0.07
CA ILE A 154 -16.83 5.36 1.05
C ILE A 154 -17.66 5.97 2.19
N SER A 155 -18.83 6.55 1.88
CA SER A 155 -19.76 7.05 2.89
C SER A 155 -20.35 5.95 3.77
N PHE A 156 -20.31 4.67 3.39
CA PHE A 156 -20.76 3.58 4.26
C PHE A 156 -19.66 3.08 5.21
N VAL A 157 -18.40 3.41 4.95
CA VAL A 157 -17.28 2.95 5.78
C VAL A 157 -17.20 3.73 7.08
N GLU A 158 -17.05 3.04 8.21
CA GLU A 158 -16.87 3.66 9.52
C GLU A 158 -15.68 4.63 9.53
N ARG A 159 -15.83 5.75 10.25
CA ARG A 159 -14.83 6.82 10.25
C ARG A 159 -13.48 6.32 10.76
N GLU A 160 -13.50 5.49 11.79
CA GLU A 160 -12.33 4.91 12.43
C GLU A 160 -11.53 4.06 11.43
N LYS A 161 -12.22 3.28 10.58
CA LYS A 161 -11.60 2.46 9.53
C LYS A 161 -11.03 3.32 8.40
N ALA A 162 -11.76 4.34 7.95
CA ALA A 162 -11.28 5.28 6.94
C ALA A 162 -10.05 6.07 7.43
N ASP A 163 -10.08 6.53 8.69
CA ASP A 163 -8.96 7.23 9.31
C ASP A 163 -7.75 6.30 9.53
N ALA A 164 -7.96 5.03 9.88
CA ALA A 164 -6.90 4.04 9.98
C ALA A 164 -6.21 3.80 8.63
N PHE A 165 -6.99 3.53 7.58
CA PHE A 165 -6.46 3.33 6.23
C PHE A 165 -5.65 4.56 5.74
N ARG A 166 -6.19 5.77 5.92
CA ARG A 166 -5.48 7.02 5.59
C ARG A 166 -4.15 7.14 6.32
N LYS A 167 -4.13 6.89 7.63
CA LYS A 167 -2.89 6.94 8.44
C LYS A 167 -1.87 5.91 7.98
N ASP A 168 -2.31 4.72 7.61
CA ASP A 168 -1.44 3.66 7.11
C ASP A 168 -0.81 4.02 5.75
N VAL A 169 -1.56 4.66 4.86
CA VAL A 169 -1.01 5.20 3.61
C VAL A 169 0.05 6.27 3.91
N CYS A 170 -0.24 7.23 4.79
CA CYS A 170 0.74 8.25 5.19
C CYS A 170 1.99 7.63 5.83
N ALA A 171 1.81 6.61 6.68
CA ALA A 171 2.92 5.89 7.30
C ALA A 171 3.80 5.20 6.26
N LEU A 172 3.20 4.55 5.25
CA LEU A 172 3.91 3.90 4.16
C LEU A 172 4.75 4.92 3.36
N PHE A 173 4.18 6.06 2.98
CA PHE A 173 4.92 7.11 2.29
C PHE A 173 6.02 7.71 3.16
N SER A 174 5.79 7.82 4.48
CA SER A 174 6.81 8.32 5.41
C SER A 174 8.04 7.42 5.52
N ILE A 175 7.95 6.11 5.22
CA ILE A 175 9.13 5.22 5.20
C ILE A 175 10.14 5.72 4.17
N PHE A 176 9.66 6.22 3.03
CA PHE A 176 10.50 6.76 1.98
C PHE A 176 11.18 8.09 2.34
N SER A 177 10.83 8.68 3.48
CA SER A 177 11.49 9.89 3.98
C SER A 177 12.91 9.69 4.48
N ASP A 178 13.21 8.48 4.91
CA ASP A 178 14.53 8.11 5.38
C ASP A 178 15.27 7.35 4.27
N LYS A 179 15.95 8.11 3.40
CA LYS A 179 16.72 7.59 2.26
C LYS A 179 17.75 6.54 2.70
N GLU A 180 18.37 6.74 3.86
CA GLU A 180 19.35 5.80 4.38
C GLU A 180 18.67 4.49 4.83
N LEU A 181 17.57 4.59 5.56
CA LEU A 181 16.79 3.44 5.98
C LEU A 181 16.30 2.63 4.77
N VAL A 182 15.70 3.26 3.76
CA VAL A 182 15.23 2.57 2.54
C VAL A 182 16.38 1.83 1.86
N ARG A 183 17.52 2.50 1.65
CA ARG A 183 18.70 1.87 1.04
C ARG A 183 19.17 0.65 1.84
N LYS A 184 19.16 0.73 3.18
CA LYS A 184 19.54 -0.40 4.04
C LYS A 184 18.52 -1.54 3.97
N ILE A 185 17.22 -1.24 3.92
CA ILE A 185 16.16 -2.25 3.73
C ILE A 185 16.37 -2.99 2.41
N VAL A 186 16.60 -2.27 1.31
CA VAL A 186 16.86 -2.86 -0.01
C VAL A 186 18.05 -3.83 0.06
N LEU A 187 19.18 -3.40 0.63
CA LEU A 187 20.36 -4.26 0.77
C LEU A 187 20.10 -5.52 1.62
N ILE A 188 19.31 -5.39 2.70
CA ILE A 188 18.93 -6.54 3.53
C ILE A 188 18.08 -7.52 2.72
N MET A 189 17.09 -7.02 1.97
CA MET A 189 16.19 -7.87 1.18
C MET A 189 16.90 -8.54 0.01
N GLU A 190 17.86 -7.87 -0.63
CA GLU A 190 18.70 -8.45 -1.68
C GLU A 190 19.63 -9.54 -1.13
N ASP A 191 20.28 -9.32 0.02
CA ASP A 191 21.09 -10.34 0.71
C ASP A 191 20.25 -11.58 1.05
N ILE A 192 18.99 -11.38 1.45
CA ILE A 192 18.04 -12.47 1.71
C ILE A 192 17.72 -13.23 0.43
N LEU A 193 17.43 -12.53 -0.67
CA LEU A 193 17.09 -13.14 -1.96
C LEU A 193 18.22 -14.05 -2.47
N VAL A 194 19.47 -13.56 -2.46
CA VAL A 194 20.66 -14.35 -2.87
C VAL A 194 20.79 -15.63 -2.04
N LYS A 195 20.49 -15.57 -0.74
CA LYS A 195 20.54 -16.75 0.12
C LYS A 195 19.39 -17.71 -0.13
N MET A 196 18.19 -17.21 -0.44
CA MET A 196 17.06 -18.05 -0.81
C MET A 196 17.37 -18.85 -2.10
N GLU A 197 18.05 -18.25 -3.07
CA GLU A 197 18.51 -18.93 -4.29
C GLU A 197 19.49 -20.08 -4.01
N SER A 198 20.38 -19.92 -3.02
CA SER A 198 21.33 -20.96 -2.61
C SER A 198 20.70 -22.14 -1.83
N LYS A 199 19.45 -21.98 -1.36
CA LYS A 199 18.74 -22.93 -0.49
C LYS A 199 17.40 -23.36 -1.10
N GLN A 200 17.44 -23.85 -2.34
CA GLN A 200 16.26 -24.17 -3.17
C GLN A 200 15.27 -25.17 -2.52
N SER A 201 15.73 -26.02 -1.59
CA SER A 201 14.86 -26.99 -0.89
C SER A 201 14.01 -26.37 0.23
N LEU A 202 14.29 -25.14 0.65
CA LEU A 202 13.64 -24.50 1.80
C LEU A 202 12.66 -23.37 1.41
N TYR A 203 12.78 -22.82 0.19
CA TYR A 203 12.00 -21.67 -0.26
C TYR A 203 11.32 -21.96 -1.59
N THR A 204 10.06 -21.59 -1.69
CA THR A 204 9.28 -21.71 -2.92
C THR A 204 9.60 -20.56 -3.87
N GLU A 205 9.23 -20.70 -5.15
CA GLU A 205 9.30 -19.58 -6.10
C GLU A 205 8.42 -18.40 -5.66
N ASN A 206 7.27 -18.67 -5.03
CA ASN A 206 6.39 -17.61 -4.53
C ASN A 206 7.05 -16.80 -3.41
N ASP A 207 7.81 -17.45 -2.54
CA ASP A 207 8.56 -16.76 -1.49
C ASP A 207 9.61 -15.80 -2.09
N LYS A 208 10.36 -16.28 -3.10
CA LYS A 208 11.36 -15.48 -3.81
C LYS A 208 10.72 -14.33 -4.58
N ASN A 209 9.60 -14.59 -5.26
CA ASN A 209 8.84 -13.57 -5.98
C ASN A 209 8.30 -12.49 -5.03
N GLY A 210 7.84 -12.86 -3.83
CA GLY A 210 7.37 -11.90 -2.84
C GLY A 210 8.46 -10.93 -2.38
N ILE A 211 9.64 -11.45 -2.03
CA ILE A 211 10.79 -10.62 -1.65
C ILE A 211 11.27 -9.77 -2.83
N SER A 212 11.37 -10.34 -4.04
CA SER A 212 11.77 -9.62 -5.26
C SER A 212 10.82 -8.46 -5.60
N LEU A 213 9.51 -8.67 -5.45
CA LEU A 213 8.51 -7.64 -5.63
C LEU A 213 8.69 -6.50 -4.62
N GLY A 214 8.86 -6.84 -3.34
CA GLY A 214 9.13 -5.84 -2.30
C GLY A 214 10.40 -5.01 -2.56
N VAL A 215 11.48 -5.65 -3.03
CA VAL A 215 12.71 -4.95 -3.47
C VAL A 215 12.42 -3.98 -4.61
N SER A 216 11.62 -4.40 -5.59
CA SER A 216 11.26 -3.58 -6.75
C SER A 216 10.44 -2.35 -6.32
N ILE A 217 9.44 -2.54 -5.45
CA ILE A 217 8.63 -1.44 -4.91
C ILE A 217 9.51 -0.42 -4.18
N LEU A 218 10.43 -0.89 -3.33
CA LEU A 218 11.33 -0.01 -2.59
C LEU A 218 12.28 0.77 -3.50
N LYS A 219 12.83 0.13 -4.54
CA LYS A 219 13.72 0.78 -5.51
C LYS A 219 13.00 1.82 -6.36
N GLU A 220 11.80 1.50 -6.87
CA GLU A 220 11.02 2.45 -7.66
C GLU A 220 10.53 3.62 -6.81
N GLY A 221 10.09 3.36 -5.58
CA GLY A 221 9.78 4.42 -4.63
C GLY A 221 11.00 5.30 -4.39
N GLN A 222 12.16 4.69 -4.08
CA GLN A 222 13.41 5.43 -3.86
C GLN A 222 13.74 6.40 -5.00
N LYS A 223 13.58 6.00 -6.28
CA LYS A 223 13.83 6.89 -7.42
C LYS A 223 13.00 8.17 -7.38
N ILE A 224 11.76 8.08 -6.91
CA ILE A 224 10.83 9.22 -6.84
C ILE A 224 11.17 10.08 -5.61
N PHE A 225 11.29 9.46 -4.44
CA PHE A 225 11.53 10.19 -3.18
C PHE A 225 12.95 10.76 -3.07
N ASP A 226 13.93 10.20 -3.78
CA ASP A 226 15.29 10.75 -3.84
C ASP A 226 15.33 12.14 -4.50
N LEU A 227 14.37 12.42 -5.40
CA LEU A 227 14.22 13.72 -6.07
C LEU A 227 13.54 14.78 -5.21
N LEU A 228 12.89 14.37 -4.11
CA LEU A 228 12.19 15.29 -3.21
C LEU A 228 13.10 15.77 -2.09
N LYS A 229 12.94 17.06 -1.75
CA LYS A 229 13.46 17.64 -0.52
C LYS A 229 12.61 17.20 0.66
N LYS A 230 13.19 17.31 1.86
CA LYS A 230 12.50 16.92 3.10
C LYS A 230 11.22 17.73 3.32
N GLU A 231 11.26 19.01 3.00
CA GLU A 231 10.14 19.94 3.14
C GLU A 231 9.02 19.61 2.15
N GLU A 232 9.37 19.29 0.90
CA GLU A 232 8.42 18.89 -0.15
C GLU A 232 7.69 17.59 0.23
N MET A 233 8.41 16.64 0.81
CA MET A 233 7.81 15.41 1.27
C MET A 233 6.87 15.60 2.46
N VAL A 234 7.18 16.50 3.39
CA VAL A 234 6.24 16.87 4.47
C VAL A 234 4.96 17.45 3.86
N LEU A 235 5.07 18.30 2.84
CA LEU A 235 3.92 18.84 2.12
C LEU A 235 3.12 17.74 1.40
N VAL A 236 3.80 16.78 0.76
CA VAL A 236 3.14 15.62 0.12
C VAL A 236 2.34 14.81 1.14
N LEU A 237 2.91 14.51 2.30
CA LEU A 237 2.21 13.76 3.36
C LEU A 237 1.01 14.54 3.91
N GLN A 238 1.14 15.85 4.08
CA GLN A 238 0.04 16.73 4.48
C GLN A 238 -1.06 16.78 3.42
N ALA A 239 -0.69 16.82 2.14
CA ALA A 239 -1.63 16.82 1.03
C ALA A 239 -2.45 15.53 0.99
N ILE A 240 -1.81 14.37 1.08
CA ILE A 240 -2.50 13.06 1.15
C ILE A 240 -3.47 13.04 2.34
N ASP A 241 -3.00 13.42 3.55
CA ASP A 241 -3.84 13.39 4.75
C ASP A 241 -5.07 14.31 4.65
N LYS A 242 -4.89 15.51 4.08
CA LYS A 242 -5.95 16.49 3.94
C LYS A 242 -6.95 16.12 2.84
N ILE A 243 -6.47 15.77 1.65
CA ILE A 243 -7.31 15.43 0.49
C ILE A 243 -8.18 14.20 0.79
N GLU A 244 -7.59 13.12 1.34
CA GLU A 244 -8.34 11.90 1.64
C GLU A 244 -9.38 12.13 2.75
N LYS A 245 -9.05 12.94 3.75
CA LYS A 245 -9.99 13.30 4.83
C LYS A 245 -11.17 14.11 4.31
N GLU A 246 -10.90 15.14 3.52
CA GLU A 246 -11.96 15.99 2.97
C GLU A 246 -12.82 15.24 1.95
N PHE A 247 -12.24 14.35 1.15
CA PHE A 247 -12.98 13.46 0.27
C PHE A 247 -13.98 12.60 1.06
N TYR A 248 -13.52 11.94 2.13
CA TYR A 248 -14.39 11.16 3.01
C TYR A 248 -15.47 12.01 3.67
N GLN A 249 -15.14 13.20 4.17
CA GLN A 249 -16.10 14.11 4.80
C GLN A 249 -17.17 14.57 3.81
N LYS A 250 -16.77 14.96 2.59
CA LYS A 250 -17.68 15.37 1.52
C LYS A 250 -18.64 14.24 1.14
N ALA A 251 -18.12 13.02 0.99
CA ALA A 251 -18.91 11.82 0.76
C ALA A 251 -19.94 11.59 1.88
N CYS A 252 -19.52 11.68 3.14
CA CYS A 252 -20.42 11.55 4.29
C CYS A 252 -21.48 12.65 4.31
N THR A 253 -21.13 13.92 4.13
CA THR A 253 -22.10 15.02 4.12
C THR A 253 -23.13 14.87 3.00
N ARG A 254 -22.73 14.31 1.85
CA ARG A 254 -23.62 14.10 0.70
C ARG A 254 -24.57 12.92 0.88
N PHE A 255 -24.11 11.81 1.46
CA PHE A 255 -24.84 10.54 1.44
C PHE A 255 -25.29 10.03 2.82
N ARG A 256 -24.64 10.47 3.90
CA ARG A 256 -25.15 10.31 5.27
C ARG A 256 -26.03 11.50 5.61
N THR A 257 -27.21 11.58 5.00
CA THR A 257 -28.28 12.42 5.54
C THR A 257 -28.62 11.93 6.95
N LYS A 258 -28.82 12.88 7.88
CA LYS A 258 -29.26 12.61 9.26
C LYS A 258 -30.53 11.76 9.31
#